data_AF-A0A938GD97-F1
#
_entry.id   AF-A0A938GD97-F1
#
_cell.length_a   1.000
_cell.length_b   1.000
_cell.length_c   1.000
_cell.angle_alpha   90.00
_cell.angle_beta   90.00
_cell.angle_gamma   90.00
#
_symmetry.space_group_name_H-M   'P 1'
#
loop_
_entity.id
_entity.type
_entity.pdbx_description
1 polymer ?
#
loop_
_entity_poly.entity_id
_entity_poly.type
_entity_poly.pdbx_seq_one_letter_code
_entity_poly.pdbx_strand_id
1 'polypeptide(L)'
;MDMKQNFSRYPQNWGLKGPDKNIDHRRVPNLQTYFKRRGWEIPISTESRGYRPGDLVTCTVPPNLPHIMIVSDRTNAAGRPFVIQNIGAGTQEEDRLFEFKITGHFRIKKGEAAASGK
;
A
#
# COMPACT_ATOMS: atom_id res chain seq x y z
N MET A 1 -6.10 -17.45 6.61
CA MET A 1 -5.52 -16.34 5.81
C MET A 1 -6.65 -15.68 5.05
N ASP A 2 -6.83 -14.35 5.17
CA ASP A 2 -7.97 -13.58 4.65
C ASP A 2 -8.29 -13.88 3.16
N MET A 3 -7.28 -13.84 2.31
CA MET A 3 -7.41 -14.10 0.87
C MET A 3 -7.96 -15.50 0.54
N LYS A 4 -7.59 -16.53 1.32
CA LYS A 4 -8.10 -17.89 1.10
C LYS A 4 -9.61 -17.96 1.30
N GLN A 5 -10.13 -17.22 2.28
CA GLN A 5 -11.56 -17.21 2.61
C GLN A 5 -12.35 -16.23 1.72
N ASN A 6 -11.68 -15.26 1.10
CA ASN A 6 -12.33 -14.14 0.41
C ASN A 6 -11.82 -13.96 -1.02
N PHE A 7 -11.31 -15.02 -1.66
CA PHE A 7 -10.61 -14.95 -2.94
C PHE A 7 -11.41 -14.17 -4.02
N SER A 8 -12.72 -14.39 -4.11
CA SER A 8 -13.61 -13.69 -5.04
C SER A 8 -13.71 -12.17 -4.83
N ARG A 9 -13.29 -11.65 -3.67
CA ARG A 9 -13.25 -10.20 -3.37
C ARG A 9 -11.94 -9.55 -3.80
N TYR A 10 -10.92 -10.34 -4.15
CA TYR A 10 -9.65 -9.84 -4.68
C TYR A 10 -9.72 -9.69 -6.21
N PRO A 11 -8.88 -8.83 -6.82
CA PRO A 11 -8.84 -8.69 -8.27
C PRO A 11 -8.63 -10.04 -8.98
N GLN A 12 -9.39 -10.26 -10.05
CA GLN A 12 -9.43 -11.53 -10.79
C GLN A 12 -8.71 -11.45 -12.15
N ASN A 13 -7.93 -10.40 -12.38
CA ASN A 13 -7.27 -10.06 -13.65
C ASN A 13 -6.10 -10.98 -14.04
N TRP A 14 -5.86 -12.07 -13.30
CA TRP A 14 -4.78 -13.03 -13.56
C TRP A 14 -5.27 -14.43 -13.95
N GLY A 15 -6.58 -14.65 -14.12
CA GLY A 15 -7.14 -15.93 -14.56
C GLY A 15 -6.93 -17.10 -13.59
N LEU A 16 -6.62 -16.81 -12.32
CA LEU A 16 -6.39 -17.82 -11.29
C LEU A 16 -7.72 -18.34 -10.74
N LYS A 17 -7.80 -19.65 -10.47
CA LYS A 17 -8.97 -20.29 -9.85
C LYS A 17 -8.93 -20.27 -8.31
N GLY A 18 -7.84 -19.78 -7.73
CA GLY A 18 -7.64 -19.70 -6.30
C GLY A 18 -6.38 -18.90 -5.96
N PRO A 19 -6.09 -18.69 -4.66
CA PRO A 19 -4.94 -17.94 -4.21
C PRO A 19 -3.61 -18.59 -4.62
N ASP A 20 -2.64 -17.78 -5.02
CA ASP A 20 -1.26 -18.14 -5.24
C ASP A 20 -0.36 -17.50 -4.17
N LYS A 21 0.02 -18.31 -3.18
CA LYS A 21 0.86 -17.91 -2.05
C LYS A 21 2.22 -17.31 -2.46
N ASN A 22 2.72 -17.64 -3.65
CA ASN A 22 4.05 -17.23 -4.10
C ASN A 22 4.08 -15.79 -4.63
N ILE A 23 2.95 -15.26 -5.12
CA ILE A 23 2.92 -13.97 -5.82
C ILE A 23 1.87 -13.01 -5.28
N ASP A 24 0.79 -13.49 -4.66
CA ASP A 24 -0.33 -12.63 -4.27
C ASP A 24 0.05 -11.55 -3.27
N HIS A 25 1.02 -11.84 -2.39
CA HIS A 25 1.55 -10.89 -1.42
C HIS A 25 2.39 -9.76 -2.03
N ARG A 26 2.77 -9.88 -3.31
CA ARG A 26 3.58 -8.89 -4.05
C ARG A 26 2.73 -7.98 -4.94
N ARG A 27 1.46 -8.33 -5.14
CA ARG A 27 0.55 -7.60 -6.04
C ARG A 27 -0.08 -6.43 -5.29
N VAL A 28 0.29 -5.20 -5.66
CA VAL A 28 -0.27 -3.98 -5.05
C VAL A 28 -1.81 -3.96 -5.03
N PRO A 29 -2.54 -4.35 -6.10
CA PRO A 29 -4.00 -4.40 -6.05
C PRO A 29 -4.54 -5.36 -4.98
N ASN A 30 -3.86 -6.50 -4.74
CA ASN A 30 -4.23 -7.41 -3.66
C ASN A 30 -3.95 -6.78 -2.29
N LEU A 31 -2.83 -6.09 -2.13
CA LEU A 31 -2.50 -5.36 -0.91
C LEU A 31 -3.55 -4.29 -0.60
N GLN A 32 -3.98 -3.51 -1.60
CA GLN A 32 -5.07 -2.54 -1.45
C GLN A 32 -6.36 -3.22 -0.95
N THR A 33 -6.82 -4.29 -1.60
CA THR A 33 -8.01 -5.03 -1.14
C THR A 33 -7.84 -5.51 0.30
N TYR A 34 -6.69 -6.08 0.64
CA TYR A 34 -6.42 -6.51 2.01
C TYR A 34 -6.51 -5.34 2.99
N PHE A 35 -5.82 -4.22 2.75
CA PHE A 35 -5.85 -3.05 3.64
C PHE A 35 -7.26 -2.48 3.82
N LYS A 36 -8.06 -2.41 2.75
CA LYS A 36 -9.47 -2.02 2.82
C LYS A 36 -10.28 -2.96 3.72
N ARG A 37 -10.11 -4.27 3.54
CA ARG A 37 -10.77 -5.29 4.37
C ARG A 37 -10.35 -5.26 5.83
N ARG A 38 -9.13 -4.80 6.13
CA ARG A 38 -8.64 -4.53 7.48
C ARG A 38 -9.17 -3.21 8.07
N GLY A 39 -9.90 -2.41 7.29
CA GLY A 39 -10.39 -1.09 7.71
C GLY A 39 -9.25 -0.08 7.93
N TRP A 40 -8.13 -0.23 7.20
CA TRP A 40 -6.97 0.65 7.30
C TRP A 40 -7.00 1.81 6.30
N GLU A 41 -7.94 1.80 5.36
CA GLU A 41 -8.11 2.89 4.39
C GLU A 41 -8.46 4.21 5.10
N ILE A 42 -7.76 5.27 4.73
CA ILE A 42 -8.01 6.63 5.15
C ILE A 42 -8.11 7.53 3.90
N PRO A 43 -8.75 8.71 4.00
CA PRO A 43 -8.88 9.60 2.85
C PRO A 43 -7.51 10.00 2.26
N ILE A 44 -7.45 10.04 0.92
CA ILE A 44 -6.32 10.64 0.21
C ILE A 44 -6.41 12.15 0.40
N SER A 45 -5.33 12.75 0.91
CA SER A 45 -5.23 14.19 1.11
C SER A 45 -4.32 14.80 0.05
N THR A 46 -4.61 16.03 -0.35
CA THR A 46 -3.71 16.87 -1.15
C THR A 46 -2.69 17.62 -0.29
N GLU A 47 -2.79 17.54 1.03
CA GLU A 47 -1.94 18.24 1.98
C GLU A 47 -0.94 17.30 2.64
N SER A 48 0.33 17.72 2.74
CA SER A 48 1.42 16.94 3.32
C SER A 48 1.13 16.45 4.74
N ARG A 49 0.47 17.26 5.57
CA ARG A 49 0.13 16.92 6.96
C ARG A 49 -0.84 15.73 7.09
N GLY A 50 -1.51 15.34 6.00
CA GLY A 50 -2.39 14.18 5.98
C GLY A 50 -1.64 12.85 6.12
N TYR A 51 -0.35 12.84 5.77
CA TYR A 51 0.51 11.67 5.68
C TYR A 51 1.42 11.60 6.91
N ARG A 52 1.40 10.45 7.60
CA ARG A 52 2.16 10.18 8.81
C ARG A 52 3.21 9.10 8.56
N PRO A 53 4.32 9.11 9.31
CA PRO A 53 5.34 8.08 9.19
C PRO A 53 4.76 6.68 9.35
N GLY A 54 5.11 5.77 8.44
CA GLY A 54 4.61 4.40 8.39
C GLY A 54 3.28 4.22 7.66
N ASP A 55 2.64 5.29 7.18
CA ASP A 55 1.49 5.15 6.27
C ASP A 55 1.91 4.46 4.97
N LEU A 56 1.01 3.66 4.41
CA LEU A 56 1.18 3.00 3.13
C LEU A 56 0.43 3.81 2.07
N VAL A 57 1.14 4.19 1.00
CA VAL A 57 0.58 4.94 -0.11
C VAL A 57 0.74 4.12 -1.37
N THR A 58 -0.34 3.91 -2.11
CA THR A 58 -0.30 3.25 -3.42
C THR A 58 -0.52 4.28 -4.50
N CYS A 59 0.17 4.14 -5.62
CA CYS A 59 0.04 5.02 -6.78
C CYS A 59 0.13 4.23 -8.09
N THR A 60 -0.10 4.93 -9.20
CA THR A 60 0.11 4.38 -10.54
C THR A 60 1.25 5.11 -11.23
N VAL A 61 2.28 4.37 -11.63
CA VAL A 61 3.45 4.90 -12.34
C VAL A 61 3.35 4.56 -13.83
N PRO A 62 3.98 5.31 -14.75
CA PRO A 62 3.96 4.98 -16.18
C PRO A 62 4.54 3.58 -16.48
N PRO A 63 4.00 2.83 -17.45
CA PRO A 63 2.84 3.13 -18.30
C PRO A 63 1.51 2.54 -17.76
N ASN A 64 1.20 2.73 -16.47
CA ASN A 64 0.07 2.15 -15.69
C ASN A 64 0.42 0.95 -14.80
N LEU A 65 1.60 0.99 -14.17
CA LEU A 65 2.03 -0.03 -13.22
C LEU A 65 1.61 0.36 -11.78
N PRO A 66 0.89 -0.50 -11.05
CA PRO A 66 0.62 -0.30 -9.64
C PRO A 66 1.92 -0.27 -8.82
N HIS A 67 2.05 0.71 -7.94
CA HIS A 67 3.22 0.91 -7.08
C HIS A 67 2.80 1.18 -5.63
N ILE A 68 3.69 0.91 -4.68
CA ILE A 68 3.47 1.12 -3.24
C ILE A 68 4.70 1.73 -2.59
N MET A 69 4.45 2.67 -1.68
CA MET A 69 5.43 3.47 -0.97
C MET A 69 5.10 3.48 0.52
N ILE A 70 6.12 3.66 1.36
CA ILE A 70 5.96 3.87 2.80
C ILE A 70 6.32 5.32 3.12
N VAL A 71 5.48 6.03 3.85
CA VAL A 71 5.77 7.39 4.28
C VAL A 71 6.89 7.39 5.32
N SER A 72 7.93 8.18 5.08
CA SER A 72 9.08 8.33 5.97
C SER A 72 8.76 9.23 7.17
N ASP A 73 9.57 9.14 8.22
CA ASP A 73 9.66 10.11 9.32
C ASP A 73 10.48 11.36 8.97
N ARG A 74 11.21 11.35 7.85
CA ARG A 74 11.92 12.52 7.33
C ARG A 74 11.02 13.37 6.44
N THR A 75 11.25 14.68 6.48
CA THR A 75 10.55 15.67 5.64
C THR A 75 11.54 16.57 4.91
N ASN A 76 11.14 17.08 3.75
CA ASN A 76 11.88 18.16 3.07
C ASN A 76 11.70 19.51 3.81
N ALA A 77 12.35 20.56 3.32
CA ALA A 77 12.28 21.91 3.92
C ALA A 77 10.85 22.50 3.94
N ALA A 78 9.95 22.03 3.08
CA ALA A 78 8.55 22.44 3.02
C ALA A 78 7.63 21.57 3.92
N GLY A 79 8.18 20.64 4.71
CA GLY A 79 7.41 19.75 5.58
C GLY A 79 6.71 18.61 4.83
N ARG A 80 7.05 18.35 3.56
CA ARG A 80 6.54 17.17 2.83
C ARG A 80 7.32 15.93 3.26
N PRO A 81 6.64 14.85 3.69
CA PRO A 81 7.32 13.59 3.98
C PRO A 81 8.02 13.02 2.75
N PHE A 82 9.22 12.50 2.96
CA PHE A 82 9.85 11.58 2.00
C PHE A 82 9.06 10.27 1.95
N VAL A 83 9.30 9.48 0.91
CA VAL A 83 8.77 8.13 0.78
C VAL A 83 9.89 7.12 0.59
N ILE A 84 9.77 5.97 1.25
CA ILE A 84 10.64 4.82 1.07
C ILE A 84 9.99 3.91 0.02
N GLN A 85 10.66 3.71 -1.11
CA GLN A 85 10.15 2.93 -2.22
C GLN A 85 11.27 2.28 -3.05
N ASN A 86 10.90 1.37 -3.95
CA ASN A 86 11.82 0.83 -4.96
C ASN A 86 11.12 0.77 -6.32
N ILE A 87 11.46 1.72 -7.19
CA ILE A 87 10.93 1.81 -8.56
C ILE A 87 11.98 1.44 -9.62
N GLY A 88 12.87 0.49 -9.31
CA GLY A 88 13.81 -0.09 -10.27
C GLY A 88 15.28 0.28 -10.08
N ALA A 89 15.60 1.20 -9.16
CA ALA A 89 16.97 1.61 -8.82
C ALA A 89 17.37 1.21 -7.38
N GLY A 90 16.75 0.15 -6.86
CA GLY A 90 16.90 -0.26 -5.45
C GLY A 90 15.97 0.51 -4.51
N THR A 91 16.03 0.18 -3.21
CA THR A 91 15.26 0.89 -2.19
C THR A 91 15.88 2.26 -1.93
N GLN A 92 15.07 3.30 -2.06
CA GLN A 92 15.47 4.69 -1.86
C GLN A 92 14.47 5.42 -0.98
N GLU A 93 14.93 6.50 -0.35
CA GLU A 93 14.11 7.45 0.39
C GLU A 93 14.09 8.78 -0.39
N GLU A 94 12.96 9.12 -1.00
CA GLU A 94 12.88 10.17 -2.01
C GLU A 94 11.70 11.14 -1.76
N ASP A 95 11.84 12.40 -2.21
CA ASP A 95 10.79 13.42 -2.15
C ASP A 95 9.81 13.26 -3.33
N ARG A 96 9.04 12.15 -3.32
CA ARG A 96 8.20 11.73 -4.46
C ARG A 96 6.76 11.40 -4.09
N LEU A 97 6.32 11.75 -2.88
CA LEU A 97 5.00 11.43 -2.33
C LEU A 97 3.83 11.79 -3.28
N PHE A 98 3.94 12.91 -3.98
CA PHE A 98 2.89 13.44 -4.88
C PHE A 98 3.27 13.43 -6.35
N GLU A 99 4.36 12.77 -6.73
CA GLU A 99 4.81 12.74 -8.13
C GLU A 99 3.85 11.94 -9.03
N PHE A 100 3.28 10.86 -8.48
CA PHE A 100 2.37 9.98 -9.20
C PHE A 100 0.96 10.03 -8.62
N LYS A 101 -0.03 9.68 -9.45
CA LYS A 101 -1.43 9.62 -9.03
C LYS A 101 -1.61 8.61 -7.90
N ILE A 102 -1.88 9.11 -6.70
CA ILE A 102 -2.22 8.27 -5.53
C ILE A 102 -3.56 7.58 -5.79
N THR A 103 -3.59 6.27 -5.57
CA THR A 103 -4.75 5.38 -5.73
C THR A 103 -5.23 4.80 -4.41
N GLY A 104 -4.48 5.00 -3.32
CA GLY A 104 -4.86 4.55 -1.98
C GLY A 104 -3.92 5.09 -0.91
N HIS A 105 -4.48 5.32 0.27
CA HIS A 105 -3.78 5.79 1.46
C HIS A 105 -4.26 4.98 2.66
N PHE A 106 -3.34 4.33 3.36
CA PHE A 106 -3.68 3.36 4.40
C PHE A 106 -2.82 3.59 5.65
N ARG A 107 -3.46 3.50 6.81
CA ARG A 107 -2.80 3.57 8.12
C ARG A 107 -3.09 2.32 8.91
N ILE A 108 -2.03 1.58 9.22
CA ILE A 108 -2.15 0.34 10.00
C ILE A 108 -2.68 0.67 11.39
N LYS A 109 -3.83 0.13 11.72
CA LYS A 109 -4.38 0.20 13.08
C LYS A 109 -3.71 -0.89 13.92
N LYS A 110 -2.97 -0.52 14.96
CA LYS A 110 -2.52 -1.49 15.98
C LYS A 110 -3.77 -1.99 16.71
N GLY A 111 -4.10 -3.26 16.54
CA GLY A 111 -5.30 -3.83 17.13
C GLY A 111 -5.66 -5.27 16.77
N GLU A 112 -4.81 -6.02 16.06
CA GLU A 112 -5.03 -7.45 15.88
C GLU A 112 -3.69 -8.18 15.91
N ALA A 113 -3.31 -8.62 17.11
CA ALA A 113 -2.53 -9.85 17.22
C ALA A 113 -3.33 -10.93 16.50
N ALA A 114 -2.68 -11.69 15.63
CA ALA A 114 -3.27 -12.89 15.05
C ALA A 114 -3.89 -13.70 16.19
N ALA A 115 -5.20 -13.96 16.11
CA ALA A 115 -5.87 -14.87 17.01
C ALA A 115 -5.05 -16.16 17.06
N SER A 116 -4.37 -16.37 18.20
CA SER A 116 -3.67 -17.60 18.50
C SER A 116 -4.73 -18.68 18.55
N GLY A 117 -4.55 -19.70 17.72
CA GLY A 117 -5.35 -20.90 17.81
C GLY A 117 -5.22 -21.52 19.19
N LYS A 118 -6.36 -21.86 19.76
CA LYS A 118 -6.60 -23.16 20.38
C LYS A 118 -7.98 -23.62 19.92
#